data_AF-Q1AWS6-F1
#
_entry.id   AF-Q1AWS6-F1
#
_cell.length_a   1.000
_cell.length_b   1.000
_cell.length_c   1.000
_cell.angle_alpha   90.00
_cell.angle_beta   90.00
_cell.angle_gamma   90.00
#
_symmetry.space_group_name_H-M   'P 1'
#
loop_
_entity.id
_entity.type
_entity.pdbx_description
1 polymer ?
#
loop_
_entity_poly.entity_id
_entity_poly.type
_entity_poly.pdbx_seq_one_letter_code
_entity_poly.pdbx_strand_id
1 'polypeptide(L)'
;MRRHPAMREFSDDHHQGLVRARRLRRAAAGEGEEPVEAARAFVRFFREETEEHFEKEERVLLPVAEASGVSPREPDIRRMLAEHAELRRLVRRLEEEADAGNVRPETLREAGGLLEGHIRLEERRVFPMLELELPERALDELGRRVAEFGRSGGAQGGGSNP
;
A
#
# COMPACT_ATOMS: atom_id res chain seq x y z
N MET A 1 8.15 -21.13 -1.51
CA MET A 1 8.72 -20.66 -2.79
C MET A 1 9.44 -19.35 -2.54
N ARG A 2 10.54 -19.06 -3.26
CA ARG A 2 11.12 -17.71 -3.25
C ARG A 2 10.24 -16.84 -4.14
N ARG A 3 9.86 -15.64 -3.67
CA ARG A 3 9.14 -14.64 -4.49
C ARG A 3 9.85 -14.41 -5.82
N HIS A 4 9.10 -14.28 -6.90
CA HIS A 4 9.61 -13.83 -8.19
C HIS A 4 10.17 -12.40 -8.05
N PRO A 5 11.29 -12.03 -8.70
CA PRO A 5 11.87 -10.70 -8.58
C PRO A 5 10.87 -9.56 -8.82
N ALA A 6 9.99 -9.69 -9.81
CA ALA A 6 8.94 -8.70 -10.11
C ALA A 6 7.91 -8.52 -8.98
N MET A 7 7.73 -9.51 -8.10
CA MET A 7 6.84 -9.43 -6.94
C MET A 7 7.57 -8.98 -5.67
N ARG A 8 8.91 -9.15 -5.61
CA ARG A 8 9.70 -8.76 -4.43
C ARG A 8 9.68 -7.27 -4.18
N GLU A 9 9.68 -6.46 -5.24
CA GLU A 9 9.64 -5.00 -5.10
C GLU A 9 8.41 -4.55 -4.28
N PHE A 10 7.23 -5.10 -4.58
CA PHE A 10 6.02 -4.85 -3.80
C PHE A 10 6.17 -5.32 -2.35
N SER A 11 6.71 -6.53 -2.14
CA SER A 11 6.96 -7.05 -0.79
C SER A 11 7.95 -6.22 0.05
N ASP A 12 8.92 -5.57 -0.59
CA ASP A 12 9.92 -4.75 0.11
C ASP A 12 9.26 -3.48 0.69
N ASP A 13 8.31 -2.87 -0.03
CA ASP A 13 7.53 -1.70 0.42
C ASP A 13 6.66 -2.00 1.66
N HIS A 14 6.22 -3.26 1.82
CA HIS A 14 5.37 -3.68 2.93
C HIS A 14 6.02 -3.60 4.31
N HIS A 15 7.35 -3.65 4.40
CA HIS A 15 8.03 -3.63 5.69
C HIS A 15 7.72 -2.35 6.49
N GLN A 16 7.83 -1.19 5.83
CA GLN A 16 7.54 0.09 6.47
C GLN A 16 6.04 0.23 6.78
N GLY A 17 5.18 -0.28 5.90
CA GLY A 17 3.74 -0.33 6.12
C GLY A 17 3.36 -1.06 7.42
N LEU A 18 3.95 -2.23 7.68
CA LEU A 18 3.74 -2.99 8.92
C LEU A 18 4.25 -2.26 10.17
N VAL A 19 5.40 -1.58 10.07
CA VAL A 19 5.93 -0.77 11.18
C VAL A 19 4.96 0.36 11.52
N ARG A 20 4.45 1.06 10.51
CA ARG A 20 3.50 2.17 10.68
C ARG A 20 2.14 1.72 11.19
N ALA A 21 1.61 0.62 10.66
CA ALA A 21 0.39 -0.02 11.16
C ALA A 21 0.50 -0.37 12.65
N ARG A 22 1.64 -0.94 13.07
CA ARG A 22 1.89 -1.26 14.49
C ARG A 22 1.94 0.00 15.37
N ARG A 23 2.56 1.09 14.90
CA ARG A 23 2.63 2.35 15.65
C ARG A 23 1.25 2.95 15.87
N LEU A 24 0.41 2.99 14.84
CA LEU A 24 -0.99 3.43 14.97
C LEU A 24 -1.75 2.62 16.02
N ARG A 25 -1.64 1.29 15.97
CA ARG A 25 -2.32 0.41 16.92
C ARG A 25 -1.86 0.59 18.36
N ARG A 26 -0.58 0.89 18.59
CA ARG A 26 -0.04 1.19 19.93
C ARG A 26 -0.53 2.55 20.44
N ALA A 27 -0.48 3.59 19.61
CA ALA A 27 -1.02 4.90 19.96
C ALA A 27 -2.51 4.82 20.30
N ALA A 28 -3.28 4.02 19.54
CA ALA A 28 -4.69 3.74 19.80
C ALA A 28 -4.98 2.99 21.12
N ALA A 29 -3.95 2.38 21.72
CA ALA A 29 -4.01 1.70 23.02
C ALA A 29 -3.46 2.56 24.17
N GLY A 30 -3.07 3.81 23.89
CA GLY A 30 -2.42 4.70 24.86
C GLY A 30 -0.95 4.35 25.10
N GLU A 31 -0.30 3.65 24.17
CA GLU A 31 1.11 3.29 24.25
C GLU A 31 1.94 3.97 23.15
N GLY A 32 3.17 4.35 23.48
CA GLY A 32 4.14 4.82 22.47
C GLY A 32 3.95 6.30 22.12
N GLU A 33 3.76 6.58 20.83
CA GLU A 33 3.63 7.95 20.31
C GLU A 33 2.26 8.55 20.68
N GLU A 34 2.22 9.87 20.87
CA GLU A 34 0.96 10.59 21.05
C GLU A 34 0.05 10.41 19.81
N PRO A 35 -1.29 10.27 19.98
CA PRO A 35 -2.22 9.99 18.89
C PRO A 35 -2.10 10.91 17.67
N VAL A 36 -1.93 12.22 17.91
CA VAL A 36 -1.77 13.23 16.85
C VAL A 36 -0.48 13.03 16.06
N GLU A 37 0.63 12.75 16.75
CA GLU A 37 1.92 12.52 16.12
C GLU A 37 1.93 11.22 15.31
N ALA A 38 1.33 10.15 15.86
CA ALA A 38 1.18 8.88 15.16
C ALA A 38 0.34 9.04 13.87
N ALA A 39 -0.77 9.80 13.95
CA ALA A 39 -1.62 10.10 12.80
C ALA A 39 -0.86 10.90 11.72
N ARG A 40 -0.20 12.01 12.10
CA ARG A 40 0.57 12.84 11.16
C ARG A 40 1.69 12.06 10.48
N ALA A 41 2.42 11.24 11.24
CA ALA A 41 3.48 10.41 10.70
C ALA A 41 2.95 9.34 9.73
N PHE A 42 1.76 8.77 10.01
CA PHE A 42 1.10 7.84 9.13
C PHE A 42 0.58 8.50 7.85
N VAL A 43 -0.12 9.64 7.95
CA VAL A 43 -0.65 10.37 6.80
C VAL A 43 0.48 10.76 5.85
N ARG A 44 1.60 11.24 6.38
CA ARG A 44 2.81 11.55 5.60
C ARG A 44 3.34 10.33 4.87
N PHE A 45 3.61 9.25 5.61
CA PHE A 45 4.08 7.98 5.03
C PHE A 45 3.13 7.45 3.96
N PHE A 46 1.82 7.52 4.19
CA PHE A 46 0.84 7.05 3.24
C PHE A 46 0.91 7.82 1.92
N ARG A 47 1.04 9.15 1.98
CA ARG A 47 1.14 10.00 0.79
C ARG A 47 2.45 9.84 0.03
N GLU A 48 3.55 9.67 0.75
CA GLU A 48 4.89 9.61 0.18
C GLU A 48 5.21 8.22 -0.39
N GLU A 49 4.68 7.16 0.22
CA GLU A 49 5.10 5.78 -0.08
C GLU A 49 3.91 4.89 -0.47
N THR A 50 2.89 4.79 0.40
CA THR A 50 1.80 3.81 0.22
C THR A 50 0.90 4.13 -0.97
N GLU A 51 0.66 5.40 -1.27
CA GLU A 51 -0.16 5.79 -2.42
C GLU A 51 0.53 5.40 -3.73
N GLU A 52 1.85 5.64 -3.86
CA GLU A 52 2.61 5.19 -5.04
C GLU A 52 2.58 3.66 -5.17
N HIS A 53 2.72 2.95 -4.04
CA HIS A 53 2.61 1.49 -4.00
C HIS A 53 1.26 0.99 -4.55
N PHE A 54 0.14 1.54 -4.05
CA PHE A 54 -1.20 1.20 -4.56
C PHE A 54 -1.36 1.56 -6.04
N GLU A 55 -0.78 2.68 -6.49
CA GLU A 55 -0.83 3.02 -7.91
C GLU A 55 -0.05 2.02 -8.78
N LYS A 56 1.10 1.51 -8.32
CA LYS A 56 1.82 0.44 -9.02
C LYS A 56 0.96 -0.81 -9.14
N GLU A 57 0.27 -1.19 -8.07
CA GLU A 57 -0.60 -2.37 -8.10
C GLU A 57 -1.79 -2.18 -9.03
N GLU A 58 -2.51 -1.07 -8.88
CA GLU A 58 -3.73 -0.76 -9.63
C GLU A 58 -3.46 -0.50 -11.12
N ARG A 59 -2.35 0.17 -11.45
CA ARG A 59 -2.06 0.62 -12.83
C ARG A 59 -1.04 -0.24 -13.56
N VAL A 60 -0.33 -1.12 -12.87
CA VAL A 60 0.69 -1.98 -13.48
C VAL A 60 0.43 -3.46 -13.20
N LEU A 61 0.39 -3.87 -11.93
CA LEU A 61 0.23 -5.27 -11.55
C LEU A 61 -1.08 -5.87 -12.07
N LEU A 62 -2.21 -5.25 -11.73
CA LEU A 62 -3.53 -5.76 -12.09
C LEU A 62 -3.77 -5.73 -13.61
N PRO A 63 -3.39 -4.68 -14.37
CA PRO A 63 -3.53 -4.69 -15.83
C PRO A 63 -2.68 -5.77 -16.53
N VAL A 64 -1.46 -6.05 -16.05
CA VAL A 64 -0.65 -7.15 -16.58
C VAL A 64 -1.28 -8.51 -16.27
N ALA A 65 -1.84 -8.65 -15.07
CA ALA A 65 -2.55 -9.86 -14.67
C ALA A 65 -3.82 -10.10 -15.52
N GLU A 66 -4.62 -9.05 -15.72
CA GLU A 66 -5.83 -9.10 -16.54
C GLU A 66 -5.52 -9.45 -18.01
N ALA A 67 -4.50 -8.81 -18.59
CA ALA A 67 -4.03 -9.12 -19.94
C ALA A 67 -3.54 -10.59 -20.09
N SER A 68 -3.19 -11.23 -18.97
CA SER A 68 -2.74 -12.62 -18.91
C SER A 68 -3.86 -13.61 -18.55
N GLY A 69 -5.09 -13.13 -18.35
CA GLY A 69 -6.27 -13.95 -18.12
C GLY A 69 -6.77 -14.00 -16.67
N VAL A 70 -6.12 -13.31 -15.74
CA VAL A 70 -6.60 -13.20 -14.35
C VAL A 70 -7.81 -12.28 -14.30
N SER A 71 -8.92 -12.74 -13.74
CA SER A 71 -10.15 -11.94 -13.70
C SER A 71 -10.06 -10.80 -12.68
N PRO A 72 -10.43 -9.56 -13.01
CA PRO A 72 -10.55 -8.48 -12.02
C PRO A 72 -11.68 -8.73 -11.02
N ARG A 73 -12.52 -9.76 -11.25
CA ARG A 73 -13.57 -10.20 -10.32
C ARG A 73 -13.08 -11.25 -9.33
N GLU A 74 -11.82 -11.66 -9.39
CA GLU A 74 -11.22 -12.55 -8.40
C GLU A 74 -11.47 -11.96 -6.98
N PRO A 75 -12.01 -12.75 -6.03
CA PRO A 75 -12.43 -12.25 -4.72
C PRO A 75 -11.36 -11.50 -3.93
N ASP A 76 -10.10 -11.95 -3.96
CA ASP A 76 -8.99 -11.31 -3.24
C ASP A 76 -8.54 -10.02 -3.92
N ILE A 77 -8.52 -9.95 -5.26
CA ILE A 77 -8.28 -8.70 -6.01
C ILE A 77 -9.37 -7.67 -5.68
N ARG A 78 -10.65 -8.09 -5.69
CA ARG A 78 -11.76 -7.18 -5.34
C ARG A 78 -11.65 -6.66 -3.91
N ARG A 79 -11.22 -7.52 -2.99
CA ARG A 79 -11.02 -7.16 -1.60
C ARG A 79 -9.85 -6.18 -1.46
N MET A 80 -8.71 -6.45 -2.09
CA MET A 80 -7.52 -5.59 -2.12
C MET A 80 -7.90 -4.16 -2.57
N LEU A 81 -8.58 -4.03 -3.71
CA LEU A 81 -9.04 -2.73 -4.22
C LEU A 81 -10.03 -2.02 -3.29
N ALA A 82 -10.92 -2.76 -2.63
CA ALA A 82 -11.83 -2.18 -1.64
C ALA A 82 -11.07 -1.69 -0.38
N GLU A 83 -10.06 -2.45 0.06
CA GLU A 83 -9.19 -2.07 1.17
C GLU A 83 -8.34 -0.82 0.82
N HIS A 84 -7.86 -0.67 -0.43
CA HIS A 84 -7.18 0.56 -0.88
C HIS A 84 -8.08 1.78 -0.75
N ALA A 85 -9.31 1.69 -1.27
CA ALA A 85 -10.28 2.79 -1.22
C ALA A 85 -10.61 3.19 0.22
N GLU A 86 -10.75 2.21 1.10
CA GLU A 86 -11.03 2.43 2.51
C GLU A 86 -9.83 3.00 3.28
N LEU A 87 -8.61 2.54 2.99
CA LEU A 87 -7.39 3.13 3.55
C LEU A 87 -7.25 4.60 3.15
N ARG A 88 -7.46 4.94 1.88
CA ARG A 88 -7.47 6.34 1.41
C ARG A 88 -8.53 7.17 2.15
N ARG A 89 -9.70 6.61 2.46
CA ARG A 89 -10.75 7.27 3.25
C ARG A 89 -10.31 7.50 4.70
N LEU A 90 -9.73 6.50 5.34
CA LEU A 90 -9.23 6.59 6.72
C LEU A 90 -8.08 7.58 6.85
N VAL A 91 -7.20 7.67 5.85
CA VAL A 91 -6.09 8.64 5.82
C VAL A 91 -6.62 10.07 5.80
N ARG A 92 -7.61 10.38 4.94
CA ARG A 92 -8.25 11.71 4.95
C ARG A 92 -8.88 12.03 6.30
N ARG A 93 -9.55 11.06 6.90
CA ARG A 93 -10.15 11.21 8.24
C ARG A 93 -9.09 11.45 9.32
N LEU A 94 -7.97 10.74 9.28
CA LEU A 94 -6.85 10.93 10.22
C LEU A 94 -6.22 12.31 10.06
N GLU A 95 -6.10 12.81 8.84
CA GLU A 95 -5.61 14.16 8.57
C GLU A 95 -6.52 15.22 9.19
N GLU A 96 -7.83 15.17 8.91
CA GLU A 96 -8.82 16.09 9.49
C GLU A 96 -8.80 16.08 11.03
N GLU A 97 -8.73 14.89 11.63
CA GLU A 97 -8.65 14.73 13.08
C GLU A 97 -7.34 15.27 13.67
N ALA A 98 -6.22 15.08 12.97
CA ALA A 98 -4.91 15.56 13.41
C ALA A 98 -4.79 17.09 13.30
N ASP A 99 -5.40 17.70 12.27
CA ASP A 99 -5.47 19.15 12.12
C ASP A 99 -6.36 19.79 13.19
N ALA A 100 -7.44 19.10 13.58
CA ALA A 100 -8.28 19.50 14.71
C ALA A 100 -7.63 19.24 16.09
N GLY A 101 -6.48 18.56 16.15
CA GLY A 101 -5.79 18.19 17.38
C GLY A 101 -6.55 17.17 18.25
N ASN A 102 -7.51 16.44 17.68
CA ASN A 102 -8.38 15.50 18.38
C ASN A 102 -8.52 14.19 17.61
N VAL A 103 -7.44 13.39 17.61
CA VAL A 103 -7.39 12.08 16.97
C VAL A 103 -8.12 11.04 17.80
N ARG A 104 -9.07 10.36 17.17
CA ARG A 104 -9.84 9.29 17.81
C ARG A 104 -9.02 8.00 17.84
N PRO A 105 -8.88 7.33 19.00
CA PRO A 105 -8.23 6.03 19.09
C PRO A 105 -8.83 4.98 18.14
N GLU A 106 -10.13 5.05 17.87
CA GLU A 106 -10.85 4.14 16.96
C GLU A 106 -10.33 4.29 15.54
N THR A 107 -10.15 5.52 15.05
CA THR A 107 -9.64 5.78 13.69
C THR A 107 -8.22 5.25 13.51
N LEU A 108 -7.36 5.44 14.50
CA LEU A 108 -6.00 4.89 14.52
C LEU A 108 -6.01 3.35 14.47
N ARG A 109 -6.89 2.73 15.26
CA ARG A 109 -7.04 1.27 15.35
C ARG A 109 -7.55 0.68 14.04
N GLU A 110 -8.56 1.33 13.43
CA GLU A 110 -9.11 0.97 12.12
C GLU A 110 -8.04 1.05 11.04
N ALA A 111 -7.34 2.19 10.90
CA ALA A 111 -6.32 2.38 9.87
C ALA A 111 -5.14 1.40 10.04
N GLY A 112 -4.62 1.26 11.25
CA GLY A 112 -3.50 0.35 11.52
C GLY A 112 -3.89 -1.12 11.35
N GLY A 113 -5.09 -1.51 11.79
CA GLY A 113 -5.60 -2.86 11.59
C GLY A 113 -5.86 -3.19 10.12
N LEU A 114 -6.44 -2.24 9.38
CA LEU A 114 -6.73 -2.41 7.97
C LEU A 114 -5.44 -2.54 7.15
N LEU A 115 -4.44 -1.67 7.35
CA LEU A 115 -3.18 -1.75 6.61
C LEU A 115 -2.43 -3.07 6.91
N GLU A 116 -2.40 -3.51 8.17
CA GLU A 116 -1.79 -4.81 8.51
C GLU A 116 -2.54 -5.98 7.87
N GLY A 117 -3.88 -5.94 7.89
CA GLY A 117 -4.73 -6.96 7.28
C GLY A 117 -4.56 -7.03 5.76
N HIS A 118 -4.44 -5.86 5.14
CA HIS A 118 -4.24 -5.65 3.72
C HIS A 118 -2.90 -6.20 3.22
N ILE A 119 -1.79 -5.80 3.84
CA ILE A 119 -0.45 -6.35 3.53
C ILE A 119 -0.43 -7.89 3.67
N ARG A 120 -1.13 -8.43 4.68
CA ARG A 120 -1.23 -9.89 4.84
C ARG A 120 -2.08 -10.56 3.74
N LEU A 121 -3.10 -9.89 3.22
CA LEU A 121 -3.91 -10.38 2.11
C LEU A 121 -3.03 -10.52 0.86
N GLU A 122 -2.28 -9.48 0.52
CA GLU A 122 -1.39 -9.48 -0.64
C GLU A 122 -0.31 -10.55 -0.52
N GLU A 123 0.41 -10.54 0.60
CA GLU A 123 1.52 -11.46 0.80
C GLU A 123 1.09 -12.92 0.83
N ARG A 124 -0.09 -13.22 1.38
CA ARG A 124 -0.48 -14.61 1.61
C ARG A 124 -1.42 -15.16 0.54
N ARG A 125 -2.07 -14.28 -0.22
CA ARG A 125 -3.15 -14.69 -1.12
C ARG A 125 -2.98 -14.12 -2.52
N VAL A 126 -2.95 -12.79 -2.67
CA VAL A 126 -2.91 -12.16 -4.01
C VAL A 126 -1.62 -12.50 -4.74
N PHE A 127 -0.46 -12.17 -4.16
CA PHE A 127 0.81 -12.37 -4.85
C PHE A 127 1.11 -13.86 -5.09
N PRO A 128 0.89 -14.80 -4.15
CA PRO A 128 1.06 -16.23 -4.43
C PRO A 128 0.12 -16.75 -5.54
N MET A 129 -1.12 -16.25 -5.61
CA MET A 129 -2.06 -16.60 -6.68
C MET A 129 -1.53 -16.08 -8.03
N LEU A 130 -1.10 -14.82 -8.10
CA LEU A 130 -0.55 -14.24 -9.33
C LEU A 130 0.73 -14.97 -9.77
N GLU A 131 1.62 -15.34 -8.86
CA GLU A 131 2.82 -16.13 -9.20
C GLU A 131 2.49 -17.53 -9.73
N LEU A 132 1.32 -18.08 -9.40
CA LEU A 132 0.87 -19.38 -9.91
C LEU A 132 0.19 -19.24 -11.28
N GLU A 133 -0.60 -18.19 -11.47
CA GLU A 133 -1.42 -18.01 -12.67
C GLU A 133 -0.68 -17.30 -13.81
N LEU A 134 0.29 -16.44 -13.50
CA LEU A 134 0.99 -15.66 -14.51
C LEU A 134 2.11 -16.46 -15.19
N PRO A 135 2.16 -16.50 -16.53
CA PRO A 135 3.29 -17.07 -17.24
C PRO A 135 4.53 -16.17 -17.07
N GLU A 136 5.73 -16.75 -17.18
CA GLU A 136 7.01 -16.03 -17.02
C GLU A 136 7.07 -14.72 -17.83
N ARG A 137 6.62 -14.75 -19.09
CA ARG A 137 6.56 -13.56 -19.97
C ARG A 137 5.77 -12.39 -19.38
N ALA A 138 4.73 -12.68 -18.59
CA ALA A 138 3.92 -11.66 -17.93
C ALA A 138 4.62 -11.12 -16.68
N LEU A 139 5.32 -11.98 -15.94
CA LEU A 139 6.15 -11.57 -14.80
C LEU A 139 7.35 -10.71 -15.25
N ASP A 140 7.95 -11.02 -16.40
CA ASP A 140 8.99 -10.21 -17.03
C ASP A 140 8.47 -8.84 -17.50
N GLU A 141 7.27 -8.81 -18.10
CA GLU A 141 6.60 -7.57 -18.49
C GLU A 141 6.27 -6.71 -17.27
N LEU A 142 5.75 -7.34 -16.20
CA LEU A 142 5.49 -6.67 -14.93
C LEU A 142 6.74 -5.97 -14.40
N GLY A 143 7.86 -6.71 -14.30
CA GLY A 143 9.12 -6.14 -13.81
C GLY A 143 9.60 -4.95 -14.64
N ARG A 144 9.45 -5.01 -15.97
CA ARG A 144 9.81 -3.88 -16.85
C ARG A 144 8.92 -2.67 -16.63
N ARG A 145 7.60 -2.84 -16.56
CA ARG A 145 6.64 -1.74 -16.37
C ARG A 145 6.75 -1.09 -15.00
N VAL A 146 6.99 -1.88 -13.95
CA VAL A 146 7.21 -1.33 -12.59
C VAL A 146 8.46 -0.45 -12.57
N ALA A 147 9.57 -0.90 -13.19
CA ALA A 147 10.78 -0.09 -13.30
C ALA A 147 10.57 1.21 -14.12
N GLU A 148 9.67 1.21 -15.11
CA GLU A 148 9.29 2.40 -15.89
C GLU A 148 8.41 3.37 -15.09
N PHE A 149 7.52 2.85 -14.25
CA PHE A 149 6.63 3.64 -13.39
C PHE A 149 7.45 4.51 -12.44
N GLY A 150 8.43 3.93 -11.74
CA GLY A 150 9.31 4.67 -10.82
C GLY A 150 10.15 5.76 -11.51
N ARG A 151 10.50 5.59 -12.79
CA ARG A 151 11.21 6.63 -13.58
C ARG A 151 10.30 7.78 -13.99
N SER A 152 9.01 7.51 -14.20
CA SER A 152 8.03 8.50 -14.65
C SER A 152 7.52 9.37 -13.49
N GLY A 153 7.50 8.84 -12.26
CA GLY A 153 7.20 9.59 -11.03
C GLY A 153 8.33 10.53 -10.58
N GLY A 154 9.59 10.20 -10.92
CA GLY A 154 10.77 10.99 -10.55
C GLY A 154 11.00 12.29 -11.33
N ALA A 155 10.18 12.59 -12.35
CA ALA A 155 10.34 13.79 -13.20
C ALA A 155 9.67 15.07 -12.63
N GLN A 156 9.01 15.01 -11.46
CA GLN A 156 8.35 16.17 -10.84
C GLN A 156 8.85 16.45 -9.41
N GLY A 157 10.16 16.42 -9.19
CA GLY A 157 10.74 16.66 -7.87
C GLY A 157 12.19 17.10 -7.88
N GLY A 158 12.59 17.95 -8.83
CA GLY A 158 13.99 18.36 -8.95
C GLY A 158 14.18 19.75 -9.54
N GLY A 159 14.25 20.76 -8.67
CA GLY A 159 15.16 21.89 -8.86
C GLY A 159 14.56 23.21 -9.34
N SER A 160 14.16 24.05 -8.38
CA SER A 160 14.37 25.51 -8.29
C SER A 160 13.81 25.90 -6.91
N ASN A 161 14.51 26.48 -5.93
CA ASN A 161 15.65 27.41 -5.85
C ASN A 161 16.06 27.47 -4.33
N PRO A 162 17.06 28.25 -3.84
CA PRO A 162 17.83 29.32 -4.47
C PRO A 162 19.35 29.15 -4.55
#